data_AF-A0A8J4YTV5-F1
#
_entry.id   AF-A0A8J4YTV5-F1
#
_cell.length_a   1.000
_cell.length_b   1.000
_cell.length_c   1.000
_cell.angle_alpha   90.00
_cell.angle_beta   90.00
_cell.angle_gamma   90.00
#
_symmetry.space_group_name_H-M   'P 1'
#
loop_
_entity.id
_entity.type
_entity.pdbx_description
1 polymer ?
#
loop_
_entity_poly.entity_id
_entity_poly.type
_entity_poly.pdbx_seq_one_letter_code
_entity_poly.pdbx_strand_id
1 'polypeptide(L)'
;MKSFGVDQVQDSTKKHLRETIEEDFGGFLHIIQDHNGKLLIYPDSLTVQELVRENQSLKKQLKALSRGDAQELQTKAAKQLRADIKTKAKDINQS
;
A
#
# COMPACT_ATOMS: atom_id res chain seq x y z
N MET A 1 11.61 -5.04 13.46
CA MET A 1 10.55 -6.02 13.16
C MET A 1 11.21 -7.39 13.08
N LYS A 2 10.74 -8.38 13.84
CA LYS A 2 11.26 -9.75 13.73
C LYS A 2 10.75 -10.33 12.40
N SER A 3 11.65 -10.71 11.51
CA SER A 3 11.29 -11.49 10.32
C SER A 3 10.87 -12.88 10.79
N PHE A 4 9.60 -13.22 10.60
CA PHE A 4 9.15 -14.60 10.71
C PHE A 4 9.38 -15.25 9.34
N GLY A 5 10.35 -16.14 9.25
CA GLY A 5 10.68 -16.82 8.00
C GLY A 5 11.93 -17.70 8.15
N VAL A 6 12.06 -18.70 7.28
CA VAL A 6 13.28 -19.45 7.10
C VAL A 6 14.17 -18.64 6.15
N ASP A 7 15.32 -18.16 6.63
CA ASP A 7 16.20 -17.26 5.87
C ASP A 7 16.71 -17.87 4.56
N GLN A 8 16.84 -19.20 4.51
CA GLN A 8 17.19 -19.93 3.30
C GLN A 8 16.34 -21.20 3.17
N VAL A 9 15.44 -21.17 2.21
CA VAL A 9 14.71 -22.35 1.75
C VAL A 9 15.52 -22.99 0.61
N GLN A 10 15.76 -24.30 0.69
CA GLN A 10 16.41 -25.04 -0.39
C GLN A 10 15.58 -24.97 -1.67
N ASP A 11 16.24 -24.94 -2.83
CA ASP A 11 15.53 -24.85 -4.11
C ASP A 11 14.65 -26.08 -4.39
N SER A 12 15.05 -27.26 -3.91
CA SER A 12 14.22 -28.47 -3.91
C SER A 12 12.92 -28.28 -3.12
N THR A 13 12.98 -27.66 -1.95
CA THR A 13 11.81 -27.36 -1.13
C THR A 13 10.91 -26.34 -1.80
N LYS A 14 11.47 -25.28 -2.41
CA LYS A 14 10.68 -24.30 -3.19
C LYS A 14 9.96 -24.97 -4.36
N LYS A 15 10.68 -25.85 -5.08
CA LYS A 15 10.12 -26.61 -6.19
C LYS A 15 8.98 -27.50 -5.72
N HIS A 16 9.20 -28.28 -4.67
CA HIS A 16 8.17 -29.17 -4.11
C HIS A 16 6.93 -28.40 -3.67
N LEU A 17 7.10 -27.29 -2.93
CA LEU A 17 5.98 -26.43 -2.53
C LEU A 17 5.22 -25.87 -3.73
N ARG A 18 5.92 -25.46 -4.80
CA ARG A 18 5.27 -25.00 -6.03
C ARG A 18 4.46 -26.12 -6.66
N GLU A 19 5.04 -27.30 -6.84
CA GLU A 19 4.37 -28.46 -7.43
C GLU A 19 3.12 -28.85 -6.63
N THR A 20 3.20 -28.90 -5.30
CA THR A 20 2.05 -29.19 -4.43
C THR A 20 0.95 -28.14 -4.59
N ILE A 21 1.30 -26.85 -4.61
CA ILE A 21 0.30 -25.78 -4.77
C ILE A 21 -0.32 -25.83 -6.18
N GLU A 22 0.47 -26.08 -7.22
CA GLU A 22 -0.02 -26.22 -8.60
C GLU A 22 -0.91 -27.46 -8.77
N GLU A 23 -0.63 -28.54 -8.05
CA GLU A 23 -1.44 -29.77 -8.08
C GLU A 23 -2.75 -29.60 -7.30
N ASP A 24 -2.67 -29.10 -6.06
CA ASP A 24 -3.85 -28.94 -5.17
C ASP A 24 -4.81 -27.86 -5.68
N PHE A 25 -4.29 -26.82 -6.32
CA PHE A 25 -5.06 -25.66 -6.77
C PHE A 25 -5.04 -25.50 -8.29
N GLY A 26 -4.59 -26.52 -9.01
CA GLY A 26 -4.55 -26.56 -10.46
C GLY A 26 -5.94 -26.31 -11.04
N GLY A 27 -6.10 -25.19 -11.74
CA GLY A 27 -7.38 -24.75 -12.32
C GLY A 27 -8.18 -23.77 -11.46
N PHE A 28 -7.85 -23.58 -10.19
CA PHE A 28 -8.50 -22.60 -9.30
C PHE A 28 -7.66 -21.36 -9.04
N LEU A 29 -6.35 -21.46 -9.19
CA LEU A 29 -5.41 -20.37 -8.97
C LEU A 29 -4.53 -20.15 -10.19
N HIS A 30 -4.27 -18.88 -10.49
CA HIS A 30 -3.23 -18.44 -11.38
C HIS A 30 -1.99 -18.04 -10.57
N ILE A 31 -0.85 -18.63 -10.92
CA ILE A 31 0.44 -18.36 -10.30
C ILE A 31 1.36 -17.76 -11.36
N ILE A 32 1.80 -16.53 -11.13
CA ILE A 32 2.68 -15.79 -12.05
C ILE A 32 3.92 -15.35 -11.28
N GLN A 33 5.10 -15.60 -11.84
CA GLN A 33 6.35 -15.11 -11.28
C GLN A 33 6.67 -13.72 -11.84
N ASP A 34 6.97 -12.75 -10.97
CA ASP A 34 7.45 -11.43 -11.37
C ASP A 34 8.95 -11.47 -11.74
N HIS A 35 9.44 -10.35 -12.30
CA HIS A 35 10.84 -10.18 -12.71
C HIS A 35 11.84 -10.20 -11.54
N ASN A 36 11.37 -10.08 -10.29
CA ASN A 36 12.18 -10.16 -9.07
C ASN A 36 12.07 -11.53 -8.40
N GLY A 37 11.40 -12.50 -9.04
CA GLY A 37 11.19 -13.84 -8.52
C GLY A 37 10.12 -13.94 -7.42
N LYS A 38 9.32 -12.89 -7.19
CA LYS A 38 8.14 -12.96 -6.32
C LYS A 38 6.98 -13.62 -7.06
N LEU A 39 6.16 -14.35 -6.34
CA LEU A 39 4.97 -15.00 -6.90
C LEU A 39 3.74 -14.14 -6.65
N LEU A 40 3.01 -13.83 -7.71
CA LEU A 40 1.66 -13.31 -7.68
C LEU A 40 0.70 -14.49 -7.81
N ILE A 41 -0.21 -14.62 -6.85
CA ILE A 41 -1.22 -15.68 -6.82
C ILE A 41 -2.60 -15.00 -6.80
N TYR A 42 -3.50 -15.41 -7.67
CA TYR A 42 -4.88 -14.92 -7.70
C TYR A 42 -5.84 -16.01 -8.17
N PRO A 43 -7.12 -15.99 -7.75
CA PRO A 43 -8.09 -17.00 -8.15
C PRO A 43 -8.48 -16.88 -9.62
N ASP A 44 -8.89 -18.01 -10.21
CA ASP A 44 -9.45 -18.14 -11.56
C ASP A 44 -10.71 -17.28 -11.78
N SER A 45 -11.44 -17.00 -10.69
CA SER A 45 -12.58 -16.09 -10.67
C SER A 45 -12.25 -14.63 -10.98
N LEU A 46 -10.96 -14.26 -11.00
CA LEU A 46 -10.49 -12.92 -11.32
C LEU A 46 -9.64 -12.91 -12.58
N THR A 47 -9.97 -12.01 -13.49
CA THR A 47 -9.12 -11.74 -14.65
C THR A 47 -7.97 -10.80 -14.28
N VAL A 48 -6.85 -10.91 -15.01
CA VAL A 48 -5.71 -9.98 -14.88
C VAL A 48 -6.15 -8.52 -15.07
N GLN A 49 -7.13 -8.28 -15.95
CA GLN A 49 -7.62 -6.92 -16.21
C GLN A 49 -8.33 -6.33 -14.99
N GLU A 50 -9.13 -7.12 -14.28
CA GLU A 50 -9.80 -6.70 -13.04
C GLU A 50 -8.78 -6.38 -11.95
N LEU A 51 -7.77 -7.24 -11.77
CA LEU A 51 -6.68 -7.01 -10.84
C LEU A 51 -5.91 -5.71 -11.14
N VAL A 52 -5.62 -5.44 -12.41
CA VAL A 52 -4.94 -4.19 -12.82
C VAL A 52 -5.81 -2.97 -12.52
N ARG A 53 -7.12 -3.02 -12.80
CA ARG A 53 -8.05 -1.92 -12.51
C ARG A 53 -8.13 -1.64 -11.01
N GLU A 54 -8.30 -2.67 -10.19
CA GLU A 54 -8.36 -2.53 -8.74
C GLU A 54 -7.05 -1.97 -8.18
N ASN A 55 -5.90 -2.51 -8.61
CA ASN A 55 -4.58 -2.06 -8.16
C ASN A 55 -4.34 -0.58 -8.52
N GLN A 56 -4.74 -0.16 -9.74
CA GLN A 56 -4.66 1.25 -10.13
C GLN A 56 -5.57 2.15 -9.28
N SER A 57 -6.80 1.71 -9.00
CA SER A 57 -7.74 2.42 -8.12
C SER A 57 -7.16 2.60 -6.72
N LEU A 58 -6.64 1.51 -6.13
CA LEU A 58 -6.00 1.52 -4.82
C LEU A 58 -4.77 2.44 -4.78
N LYS A 59 -3.91 2.39 -5.80
CA LYS A 59 -2.76 3.30 -5.92
C LYS A 59 -3.19 4.76 -5.99
N LYS A 60 -4.29 5.06 -6.70
CA LYS A 60 -4.84 6.42 -6.77
C LYS A 60 -5.38 6.88 -5.41
N GLN A 61 -6.09 6.02 -4.70
CA GLN A 61 -6.59 6.30 -3.35
C GLN A 61 -5.44 6.50 -2.35
N LEU A 62 -4.43 5.64 -2.39
CA LEU A 62 -3.24 5.74 -1.53
C LEU A 62 -2.46 7.04 -1.79
N LYS A 63 -2.34 7.44 -3.06
CA LYS A 63 -1.74 8.74 -3.43
C LYS A 63 -2.58 9.94 -2.99
N ALA A 64 -3.91 9.80 -3.01
CA ALA A 64 -4.82 10.84 -2.53
C ALA A 64 -4.68 11.00 -1.00
N LEU A 65 -4.70 9.90 -0.25
CA LEU A 65 -4.50 9.88 1.19
C LEU A 65 -3.11 10.42 1.59
N SER A 66 -2.05 10.01 0.88
CA SER A 66 -0.70 10.48 1.17
C SER A 66 -0.48 11.98 0.93
N ARG A 67 -1.30 12.61 0.06
CA ARG A 67 -1.22 14.04 -0.26
C ARG A 67 -2.23 14.88 0.51
N GLY A 68 -3.42 14.34 0.78
CA GLY A 68 -4.55 15.02 1.41
C GLY A 68 -4.27 15.33 2.87
N ASP A 69 -3.87 14.34 3.65
CA ASP A 69 -3.87 14.53 5.11
C ASP A 69 -2.72 15.43 5.59
N ALA A 70 -1.51 15.26 5.08
CA ALA A 70 -0.36 16.04 5.56
C ALA A 70 -0.42 17.50 5.14
N GLN A 71 -0.75 17.78 3.88
CA GLN A 71 -0.69 19.14 3.33
C GLN A 71 -1.89 19.98 3.76
N GLU A 72 -3.08 19.38 3.83
CA GLU A 72 -4.28 20.06 4.28
C GLU A 72 -4.24 20.36 5.78
N LEU A 73 -3.78 19.42 6.61
CA LEU A 73 -3.57 19.65 8.05
C LEU A 73 -2.51 20.73 8.31
N GLN A 74 -1.38 20.72 7.58
CA GLN A 74 -0.35 21.76 7.68
C GLN A 74 -0.90 23.13 7.28
N THR A 75 -1.69 23.21 6.20
CA THR A 75 -2.28 24.47 5.74
C THR A 75 -3.31 25.00 6.72
N LYS A 76 -4.14 24.13 7.31
CA LYS A 76 -5.15 24.49 8.31
C LYS A 76 -4.49 24.95 9.61
N ALA A 77 -3.47 24.23 10.09
CA ALA A 77 -2.69 24.62 11.26
C ALA A 77 -1.98 25.97 11.04
N ALA A 78 -1.37 26.18 9.88
CA ALA A 78 -0.72 27.45 9.54
C ALA A 78 -1.71 28.63 9.48
N LYS A 79 -2.92 28.43 8.93
CA LYS A 79 -3.98 29.45 8.94
C LYS A 79 -4.44 29.80 10.35
N GLN A 80 -4.62 28.79 11.20
CA GLN A 80 -5.05 28.99 12.59
C GLN A 80 -3.98 29.76 13.39
N LEU A 81 -2.71 29.35 13.29
CA LEU A 81 -1.60 30.05 13.94
C LEU A 81 -1.50 31.51 13.50
N ARG A 82 -1.68 31.80 12.21
CA ARG A 82 -1.68 33.19 11.71
C ARG A 82 -2.85 34.01 12.24
N ALA A 83 -4.04 33.41 12.37
CA ALA A 83 -5.20 34.06 12.94
C ALA A 83 -4.97 34.39 14.42
N ASP A 84 -4.46 33.44 15.20
CA ASP A 84 -4.21 33.62 16.64
C ASP A 84 -3.13 34.68 16.90
N ILE A 85 -2.05 34.69 16.10
CA ILE A 85 -1.01 35.73 16.17
C ILE A 85 -1.59 37.11 15.86
N LYS A 86 -2.45 37.22 14.83
CA LYS A 86 -3.07 38.49 14.44
C LYS A 86 -4.02 39.02 15.51
N THR A 87 -4.76 38.15 16.17
CA THR A 87 -5.66 38.53 17.27
C THR A 87 -4.85 39.02 18.48
N LYS A 88 -3.85 38.24 18.92
CA LYS A 88 -2.97 38.64 20.03
C LYS A 88 -2.22 39.95 19.76
N ALA A 89 -1.76 40.17 18.53
CA ALA A 89 -1.09 41.41 18.14
C ALA A 89 -2.02 42.63 18.14
N LYS A 90 -3.33 42.44 17.93
CA LYS A 90 -4.32 43.52 18.07
C LYS A 90 -4.57 43.88 19.53
N ASP A 91 -4.66 42.87 20.40
CA ASP A 91 -4.92 43.07 21.83
C ASP A 91 -3.75 43.80 22.52
N ILE A 92 -2.52 43.60 22.05
CA ILE A 92 -1.31 44.29 22.56
C ILE A 92 -1.26 45.77 22.13
N ASN A 93 -1.82 46.12 20.98
CA ASN A 93 -1.80 47.51 20.45
C ASN A 93 -3.02 48.35 20.89
N GLN A 94 -3.91 47.79 21.70
CA GLN A 94 -5.12 48.46 22.21
C GLN A 94 -5.15 48.60 23.74
N SER A 95 -4.08 48.17 24.43
CA SER A 95 -3.83 48.41 25.87
C SER A 95 -2.69 49.42 26.02
#